data_AF-A0A712CQN6-F1
#
_entry.id   AF-A0A712CQN6-F1
#
_cell.length_a   1.000
_cell.length_b   1.000
_cell.length_c   1.000
_cell.angle_alpha   90.00
_cell.angle_beta   90.00
_cell.angle_gamma   90.00
#
_symmetry.space_group_name_H-M   'P 1'
#
loop_
_entity.id
_entity.type
_entity.pdbx_description
1 polymer ?
#
loop_
_entity_poly.entity_id
_entity_poly.type
_entity_poly.pdbx_seq_one_letter_code
_entity_poly.pdbx_strand_id
1 'polypeptide(L)'
;TWASLCANVLIIASFPILTVTVALLTLDRYLGTHFFTNDMGGNMMMYINLIWAWGHPEVYILILPVFGVFSEIAATFSRKRLFGYTSLVWATVCITVLSFIVWLHHFFTMGAGANVNAFFGITTMIIAIPTGVKIFNWLFTMYQGRIVFHSAMMWTIGFIVTFSVGGMTGVLLAVPGADFVLHNSLFLIAHFHNVIIGGVVFGCFAGMTYWWPKAFGFKLNETWGKRAFWFWIIGFFVAFMPLYVLGFMGMTRRLSQQIDPQFHTMLMVAAAGAALIALGILCQLIQIFVSIRDRDQNRDLTGDPWGGRTLEWSTSSPPPFYNFAVVPHVHERDAFWEMKEKGEAYQQPGQYEEIHMPKNSGAGIVIAAFATVFGFAMIWHIWWLAIVGFAGMIISWIVKSFDEDVDYYVPVPEVEKLENQHFDEITKAGLKNGN
;
A
#
# COMPACT_ATOMS: atom_id res chain seq x y z
N THR A 1 11.25 -3.44 4.09
CA THR A 1 11.73 -3.97 2.78
C THR A 1 11.22 -5.36 2.46
N TRP A 2 11.29 -6.37 3.34
CA TRP A 2 10.79 -7.74 3.08
C TRP A 2 9.35 -7.80 2.52
N ALA A 3 8.43 -7.01 3.08
CA ALA A 3 7.06 -6.98 2.60
C ALA A 3 6.93 -6.35 1.20
N SER A 4 7.74 -5.32 0.90
CA SER A 4 7.85 -4.75 -0.44
C SER A 4 8.42 -5.76 -1.45
N LEU A 5 9.44 -6.54 -1.06
CA LEU A 5 9.97 -7.63 -1.90
C LEU A 5 8.87 -8.63 -2.24
N CYS A 6 8.13 -9.10 -1.23
CA CYS A 6 7.03 -10.04 -1.41
C CYS A 6 5.94 -9.46 -2.33
N ALA A 7 5.56 -8.20 -2.15
CA ALA A 7 4.59 -7.53 -3.01
C ALA A 7 5.08 -7.45 -4.47
N ASN A 8 6.37 -7.16 -4.71
CA ASN A 8 6.95 -7.15 -6.07
C ASN A 8 6.95 -8.55 -6.71
N VAL A 9 7.25 -9.60 -5.94
CA VAL A 9 7.13 -10.99 -6.43
C VAL A 9 5.70 -11.30 -6.86
N LEU A 10 4.71 -10.89 -6.06
CA LEU A 10 3.30 -11.04 -6.42
C LEU A 10 2.93 -10.24 -7.69
N ILE A 11 3.41 -9.00 -7.84
CA ILE A 11 3.17 -8.18 -9.03
C ILE A 11 3.65 -8.91 -10.28
N ILE A 12 4.92 -9.37 -10.28
CA ILE A 12 5.53 -10.05 -11.42
C ILE A 12 4.78 -11.32 -11.80
N ALA A 13 4.32 -12.10 -10.82
CA ALA A 13 3.62 -13.36 -11.08
C ALA A 13 2.13 -13.20 -11.43
N SER A 14 1.45 -12.16 -10.94
CA SER A 14 -0.01 -12.01 -11.09
C SER A 14 -0.45 -11.11 -12.26
N PHE A 15 0.24 -9.99 -12.53
CA PHE A 15 -0.16 -9.05 -13.58
C PHE A 15 -0.16 -9.62 -15.01
N PRO A 16 0.69 -10.62 -15.36
CA PRO A 16 0.57 -11.29 -16.65
C PRO A 16 -0.81 -11.95 -16.86
N ILE A 17 -1.44 -12.47 -15.80
CA ILE A 17 -2.78 -13.09 -15.87
C ILE A 17 -3.82 -12.03 -16.25
N LEU A 18 -3.81 -10.85 -15.60
CA LEU A 18 -4.71 -9.74 -15.96
C LEU A 18 -4.47 -9.30 -17.41
N THR A 19 -3.20 -9.14 -17.79
CA THR A 19 -2.81 -8.68 -19.12
C THR A 19 -3.39 -9.60 -20.20
N VAL A 20 -3.22 -10.92 -20.06
CA VAL A 20 -3.77 -11.90 -20.99
C VAL A 20 -5.30 -11.91 -20.93
N THR A 21 -5.91 -11.88 -19.75
CA THR A 21 -7.37 -11.94 -19.60
C THR A 21 -8.06 -10.76 -20.28
N VAL A 22 -7.55 -9.54 -20.10
CA VAL A 22 -8.07 -8.33 -20.75
C VAL A 22 -7.76 -8.32 -22.25
N ALA A 23 -6.61 -8.86 -22.67
CA ALA A 23 -6.29 -9.02 -24.09
C ALA A 23 -7.26 -9.99 -24.78
N LEU A 24 -7.55 -11.15 -24.19
CA LEU A 24 -8.54 -12.11 -24.69
C LEU A 24 -9.94 -11.48 -24.79
N LEU A 25 -10.35 -10.73 -23.76
CA LEU A 25 -11.62 -10.02 -23.78
C LEU A 25 -11.65 -8.93 -24.87
N THR A 26 -10.52 -8.27 -25.11
CA THR A 26 -10.40 -7.28 -26.20
C THR A 26 -10.53 -7.95 -27.56
N LEU A 27 -9.92 -9.13 -27.76
CA LEU A 27 -10.07 -9.91 -29.00
C LEU A 27 -11.53 -10.32 -29.24
N ASP A 28 -12.23 -10.77 -28.20
CA ASP A 28 -13.67 -11.11 -28.29
C ASP A 28 -14.50 -9.89 -28.74
N ARG A 29 -14.13 -8.69 -28.26
CA ARG A 29 -14.84 -7.44 -28.58
C ARG A 29 -14.50 -6.84 -29.93
N TYR A 30 -13.26 -6.96 -30.40
CA TYR A 30 -12.77 -6.28 -31.59
C TYR A 30 -12.73 -7.17 -32.83
N LEU A 31 -12.40 -8.45 -32.65
CA LEU A 31 -12.18 -9.39 -33.75
C LEU A 31 -13.24 -10.49 -33.82
N GLY A 32 -14.19 -10.50 -32.89
CA GLY A 32 -15.27 -11.49 -32.86
C GLY A 32 -14.80 -12.90 -32.53
N THR A 33 -13.72 -13.02 -31.74
CA THR A 33 -13.32 -14.32 -31.19
C THR A 33 -14.35 -14.83 -30.17
N HIS A 34 -14.24 -16.10 -29.80
CA HIS A 34 -15.19 -16.80 -28.95
C HIS A 34 -14.54 -17.39 -27.68
N PHE A 35 -13.70 -16.61 -26.98
CA PHE A 35 -13.10 -17.08 -25.72
C PHE A 35 -14.15 -17.19 -24.61
N PHE A 36 -14.96 -16.14 -24.42
CA PHE A 36 -15.90 -16.01 -23.29
C PHE A 36 -17.36 -15.83 -23.72
N THR A 37 -17.66 -15.93 -25.01
CA THR A 37 -19.02 -15.77 -25.55
C THR A 37 -19.94 -16.93 -25.18
N ASN A 38 -21.27 -16.70 -25.23
CA ASN A 38 -22.26 -17.75 -24.95
C ASN A 38 -22.45 -18.74 -26.11
N ASP A 39 -22.19 -18.29 -27.33
CA ASP A 39 -22.36 -19.09 -28.55
C ASP A 39 -20.99 -19.48 -29.12
N MET A 40 -20.99 -20.37 -30.11
CA MET A 40 -19.81 -20.80 -30.89
C MET A 40 -18.68 -21.42 -30.03
N GLY A 41 -19.04 -22.00 -28.88
CA GLY A 41 -18.14 -22.79 -28.04
C GLY A 41 -17.37 -22.02 -26.95
N GLY A 42 -17.62 -20.72 -26.78
CA GLY A 42 -17.01 -19.91 -25.72
C GLY A 42 -17.45 -20.32 -24.30
N ASN A 43 -16.67 -19.91 -23.29
CA ASN A 43 -16.96 -20.22 -21.89
C ASN A 43 -16.72 -19.02 -20.97
N MET A 44 -17.81 -18.38 -20.53
CA MET A 44 -17.77 -17.23 -19.63
C MET A 44 -17.17 -17.53 -18.26
N MET A 45 -17.28 -18.77 -17.76
CA MET A 45 -16.74 -19.15 -16.46
C MET A 45 -15.22 -19.13 -16.43
N MET A 46 -14.58 -19.33 -17.59
CA MET A 46 -13.11 -19.24 -17.70
C MET A 46 -12.62 -17.81 -17.43
N TYR A 47 -13.35 -16.79 -17.87
CA TYR A 47 -13.02 -15.40 -17.54
C TYR A 47 -13.04 -15.19 -16.02
N ILE A 48 -14.08 -15.67 -15.33
CA ILE A 48 -14.20 -15.53 -13.88
C ILE A 48 -13.07 -16.24 -13.15
N ASN A 49 -12.68 -17.43 -13.62
CA ASN A 49 -11.54 -18.14 -13.07
C ASN A 49 -10.22 -17.35 -13.24
N LEU A 50 -9.93 -16.88 -14.47
CA LEU A 50 -8.69 -16.16 -14.79
C LEU A 50 -8.59 -14.81 -14.06
N ILE A 51 -9.67 -14.02 -14.07
CA ILE A 51 -9.65 -12.70 -13.46
C ILE A 51 -9.45 -12.80 -11.95
N TRP A 52 -10.00 -13.82 -11.28
CA TRP A 52 -9.78 -14.00 -9.85
C TRP A 52 -8.43 -14.61 -9.52
N ALA A 53 -7.87 -15.44 -10.41
CA ALA A 53 -6.48 -15.92 -10.27
C ALA A 53 -5.47 -14.76 -10.24
N TRP A 54 -5.79 -13.61 -10.84
CA TRP A 54 -5.08 -12.34 -10.60
C TRP A 54 -5.62 -11.56 -9.39
N GLY A 55 -6.94 -11.40 -9.30
CA GLY A 55 -7.58 -10.44 -8.39
C GLY A 55 -7.38 -10.77 -6.91
N HIS A 56 -7.24 -12.05 -6.55
CA HIS A 56 -6.94 -12.39 -5.16
C HIS A 56 -5.47 -12.13 -4.77
N PRO A 57 -4.45 -12.49 -5.57
CA PRO A 57 -3.10 -11.98 -5.35
C PRO A 57 -3.04 -10.45 -5.25
N GLU A 58 -3.81 -9.71 -6.05
CA GLU A 58 -3.83 -8.23 -6.02
C GLU A 58 -4.16 -7.66 -4.64
N VAL A 59 -5.16 -8.22 -3.93
CA VAL A 59 -5.48 -7.70 -2.59
C VAL A 59 -4.32 -7.86 -1.61
N TYR A 60 -3.44 -8.87 -1.81
CA TYR A 60 -2.22 -9.01 -1.02
C TYR A 60 -1.10 -8.06 -1.46
N ILE A 61 -1.02 -7.72 -2.74
CA ILE A 61 -0.11 -6.68 -3.24
C ILE A 61 -0.37 -5.35 -2.53
N LEU A 62 -1.63 -5.05 -2.21
CA LEU A 62 -2.01 -3.85 -1.46
C LEU A 62 -1.68 -3.95 0.04
N ILE A 63 -1.99 -5.09 0.69
CA ILE A 63 -1.90 -5.19 2.15
C ILE A 63 -0.46 -5.45 2.66
N LEU A 64 0.38 -6.14 1.89
CA LEU A 64 1.72 -6.50 2.33
C LEU A 64 2.61 -5.26 2.58
N PRO A 65 2.67 -4.25 1.70
CA PRO A 65 3.45 -3.05 1.94
C PRO A 65 3.03 -2.33 3.23
N VAL A 66 1.73 -2.15 3.46
CA VAL A 66 1.24 -1.47 4.67
C VAL A 66 1.48 -2.28 5.95
N PHE A 67 1.51 -3.62 5.89
CA PHE A 67 2.00 -4.43 7.01
C PHE A 67 3.47 -4.14 7.34
N GLY A 68 4.29 -3.85 6.32
CA GLY A 68 5.65 -3.32 6.53
C GLY A 68 5.61 -1.98 7.27
N VAL A 69 4.79 -1.04 6.79
CA VAL A 69 4.63 0.29 7.40
C VAL A 69 4.25 0.20 8.89
N PHE A 70 3.23 -0.60 9.23
CA PHE A 70 2.81 -0.77 10.62
C PHE A 70 3.91 -1.40 11.48
N SER A 71 4.76 -2.27 10.91
CA SER A 71 5.89 -2.86 11.64
C SER A 71 6.91 -1.80 12.04
N GLU A 72 7.29 -0.91 11.12
CA GLU A 72 8.25 0.17 11.38
C GLU A 72 7.71 1.18 12.41
N ILE A 73 6.44 1.55 12.27
CA ILE A 73 5.77 2.48 13.20
C ILE A 73 5.65 1.85 14.59
N ALA A 74 5.27 0.58 14.68
CA ALA A 74 5.16 -0.13 15.95
C ALA A 74 6.51 -0.18 16.69
N ALA A 75 7.61 -0.46 15.99
CA ALA A 75 8.95 -0.47 16.59
C ALA A 75 9.41 0.94 17.01
N THR A 76 9.19 1.95 16.15
CA THR A 76 9.62 3.33 16.39
C THR A 76 8.88 3.95 17.59
N PHE A 77 7.55 3.98 17.56
CA PHE A 77 6.77 4.67 18.60
C PHE A 77 6.55 3.84 19.87
N SER A 78 6.90 2.54 19.87
CA SER A 78 7.03 1.75 21.11
C SER A 78 8.45 1.77 21.68
N ARG A 79 9.41 2.38 20.96
CA ARG A 79 10.84 2.47 21.30
C ARG A 79 11.46 1.11 21.62
N LYS A 80 11.11 0.09 20.83
CA LYS A 80 11.57 -1.29 21.04
C LYS A 80 11.85 -1.97 19.71
N ARG A 81 12.76 -2.95 19.72
CA ARG A 81 12.96 -3.85 18.57
C ARG A 81 11.66 -4.58 18.26
N LEU A 82 11.41 -4.81 16.99
CA LEU A 82 10.25 -5.54 16.50
C LEU A 82 10.25 -6.97 17.05
N PHE A 83 9.17 -7.37 17.73
CA PHE A 83 9.03 -8.70 18.28
C PHE A 83 8.79 -9.73 17.17
N GLY A 84 9.43 -10.89 17.27
CA GLY A 84 9.26 -11.99 16.31
C GLY A 84 9.62 -11.66 14.87
N TYR A 85 10.70 -10.90 14.63
CA TYR A 85 11.16 -10.52 13.28
C TYR A 85 11.18 -11.69 12.28
N THR A 86 11.79 -12.81 12.65
CA THR A 86 11.86 -14.00 11.78
C THR A 86 10.47 -14.55 11.48
N SER A 87 9.60 -14.64 12.49
CA SER A 87 8.20 -15.05 12.33
C SER A 87 7.43 -14.11 11.40
N LEU A 88 7.67 -12.80 11.48
CA LEU A 88 7.05 -11.80 10.59
C LEU A 88 7.50 -11.94 9.14
N VAL A 89 8.79 -12.24 8.91
CA VAL A 89 9.33 -12.50 7.56
C VAL A 89 8.72 -13.78 7.00
N TRP A 90 8.78 -14.89 7.73
CA TRP A 90 8.19 -16.16 7.29
C TRP A 90 6.69 -16.07 7.07
N ALA A 91 5.95 -15.37 7.94
CA ALA A 91 4.53 -15.13 7.71
C ALA A 91 4.27 -14.39 6.39
N THR A 92 5.09 -13.41 6.04
CA THR A 92 4.97 -12.65 4.78
C THR A 92 5.26 -13.54 3.56
N VAL A 93 6.29 -14.39 3.64
CA VAL A 93 6.63 -15.36 2.59
C VAL A 93 5.52 -16.40 2.43
N CYS A 94 4.96 -16.92 3.54
CA CYS A 94 3.83 -17.85 3.50
C CYS A 94 2.60 -17.23 2.84
N ILE A 95 2.25 -15.97 3.16
CA ILE A 95 1.15 -15.25 2.50
C ILE A 95 1.43 -15.15 0.99
N THR A 96 2.66 -14.84 0.60
CA THR A 96 3.07 -14.71 -0.81
C THR A 96 2.78 -16.00 -1.57
N VAL A 97 3.21 -17.15 -1.05
CA VAL A 97 2.98 -18.45 -1.70
C VAL A 97 1.50 -18.83 -1.69
N LEU A 98 0.84 -18.73 -0.53
CA LEU A 98 -0.56 -19.16 -0.39
C LEU A 98 -1.55 -18.30 -1.18
N SER A 99 -1.21 -17.05 -1.48
CA SER A 99 -2.06 -16.14 -2.28
C SER A 99 -2.44 -16.70 -3.65
N PHE A 100 -1.65 -17.64 -4.18
CA PHE A 100 -1.88 -18.29 -5.47
C PHE A 100 -2.73 -19.55 -5.41
N ILE A 101 -3.27 -19.97 -4.27
CA ILE A 101 -4.05 -21.24 -4.16
C ILE A 101 -5.42 -21.07 -3.48
N VAL A 102 -6.00 -19.88 -3.60
CA VAL A 102 -7.22 -19.50 -2.88
C VAL A 102 -8.26 -18.78 -3.74
N TRP A 103 -7.92 -18.38 -4.97
CA TRP A 103 -8.76 -17.49 -5.79
C TRP A 103 -10.19 -18.00 -6.07
N LEU A 104 -10.42 -19.31 -6.04
CA LEU A 104 -11.75 -19.87 -6.29
C LEU A 104 -12.80 -19.46 -5.25
N HIS A 105 -12.40 -19.04 -4.05
CA HIS A 105 -13.36 -18.60 -3.03
C HIS A 105 -14.22 -17.40 -3.47
N HIS A 106 -13.82 -16.68 -4.51
CA HIS A 106 -14.61 -15.57 -5.06
C HIS A 106 -15.81 -16.03 -5.87
N PHE A 107 -15.93 -17.32 -6.15
CA PHE A 107 -16.99 -17.88 -6.98
C PHE A 107 -17.41 -19.28 -6.55
N PHE A 108 -17.47 -19.55 -5.23
CA PHE A 108 -18.01 -20.80 -4.68
C PHE A 108 -19.43 -21.11 -5.17
N THR A 109 -20.20 -20.07 -5.52
CA THR A 109 -21.57 -20.13 -6.03
C THR A 109 -21.70 -20.44 -7.52
N MET A 110 -20.58 -20.66 -8.26
CA MET A 110 -20.60 -20.99 -9.68
C MET A 110 -20.69 -22.49 -9.99
N GLY A 111 -21.03 -23.33 -9.00
CA GLY A 111 -21.37 -24.73 -9.23
C GLY A 111 -20.20 -25.70 -9.31
N ALA A 112 -19.01 -25.32 -8.82
CA ALA A 112 -17.91 -26.26 -8.62
C ALA A 112 -18.31 -27.36 -7.61
N GLY A 113 -17.75 -28.56 -7.77
CA GLY A 113 -18.05 -29.70 -6.89
C GLY A 113 -17.61 -29.46 -5.44
N ALA A 114 -18.23 -30.20 -4.51
CA ALA A 114 -18.01 -30.04 -3.07
C ALA A 114 -16.53 -30.16 -2.66
N ASN A 115 -15.78 -31.08 -3.27
CA ASN A 115 -14.35 -31.28 -3.00
C ASN A 115 -13.51 -30.04 -3.36
N VAL A 116 -13.84 -29.38 -4.48
CA VAL A 116 -13.13 -28.18 -4.93
C VAL A 116 -13.43 -27.02 -3.98
N ASN A 117 -14.70 -26.82 -3.63
CA ASN A 117 -15.10 -25.79 -2.66
C ASN A 117 -14.46 -26.03 -1.29
N ALA A 118 -14.41 -27.28 -0.81
CA ALA A 118 -13.77 -27.64 0.45
C ALA A 118 -12.26 -27.36 0.42
N PHE A 119 -11.56 -27.75 -0.65
CA PHE A 119 -10.13 -27.48 -0.80
C PHE A 119 -9.83 -25.99 -0.73
N PHE A 120 -10.48 -25.18 -1.56
CA PHE A 120 -10.25 -23.74 -1.61
C PHE A 120 -10.73 -23.01 -0.35
N GLY A 121 -11.78 -23.50 0.31
CA GLY A 121 -12.19 -22.99 1.62
C GLY A 121 -11.12 -23.23 2.68
N ILE A 122 -10.57 -24.44 2.76
CA ILE A 122 -9.51 -24.81 3.71
C ILE A 122 -8.23 -24.00 3.44
N THR A 123 -7.77 -23.92 2.19
CA THR A 123 -6.56 -23.15 1.86
C THR A 123 -6.72 -21.67 2.20
N THR A 124 -7.92 -21.11 2.02
CA THR A 124 -8.24 -19.73 2.40
C THR A 124 -8.19 -19.53 3.91
N MET A 125 -8.76 -20.45 4.69
CA MET A 125 -8.69 -20.39 6.16
C MET A 125 -7.24 -20.50 6.68
N ILE A 126 -6.38 -21.29 6.03
CA ILE A 126 -4.96 -21.43 6.42
C ILE A 126 -4.23 -20.08 6.32
N ILE A 127 -4.58 -19.21 5.37
CA ILE A 127 -3.94 -17.87 5.23
C ILE A 127 -4.20 -16.96 6.45
N ALA A 128 -5.25 -17.22 7.22
CA ALA A 128 -5.51 -16.47 8.44
C ALA A 128 -4.39 -16.63 9.49
N ILE A 129 -3.69 -17.78 9.51
CA ILE A 129 -2.65 -18.09 10.50
C ILE A 129 -1.44 -17.13 10.37
N PRO A 130 -0.78 -16.99 9.19
CA PRO A 130 0.29 -16.01 9.01
C PRO A 130 -0.13 -14.59 9.41
N THR A 131 -1.34 -14.17 9.03
CA THR A 131 -1.85 -12.83 9.31
C THR A 131 -2.05 -12.61 10.81
N GLY A 132 -2.63 -13.60 11.51
CA GLY A 132 -2.78 -13.59 12.96
C GLY A 132 -1.43 -13.48 13.66
N VAL A 133 -0.44 -14.28 13.25
CA VAL A 133 0.94 -14.19 13.78
C VAL A 133 1.50 -12.78 13.65
N LYS A 134 1.24 -12.07 12.54
CA LYS A 134 1.69 -10.67 12.39
C LYS A 134 1.02 -9.73 13.40
N ILE A 135 -0.30 -9.83 13.56
CA ILE A 135 -1.05 -9.01 14.53
C ILE A 135 -0.53 -9.20 15.94
N PHE A 136 -0.34 -10.45 16.38
CA PHE A 136 0.20 -10.74 17.71
C PHE A 136 1.64 -10.23 17.89
N ASN A 137 2.50 -10.34 16.87
CA ASN A 137 3.85 -9.79 16.95
C ASN A 137 3.85 -8.26 17.09
N TRP A 138 2.93 -7.54 16.42
CA TRP A 138 2.79 -6.08 16.64
C TRP A 138 2.29 -5.76 18.04
N LEU A 139 1.30 -6.50 18.55
CA LEU A 139 0.83 -6.36 19.94
C LEU A 139 1.98 -6.57 20.94
N PHE A 140 2.78 -7.64 20.77
CA PHE A 140 3.94 -7.92 21.62
C PHE A 140 5.10 -6.95 21.40
N THR A 141 5.17 -6.26 20.27
CA THR A 141 6.12 -5.14 20.08
C THR A 141 5.72 -3.95 20.94
N MET A 142 4.42 -3.64 21.02
CA MET A 142 3.89 -2.58 21.90
C MET A 142 3.97 -2.95 23.38
N TYR A 143 3.80 -4.24 23.73
CA TYR A 143 3.90 -4.73 25.10
C TYR A 143 5.25 -4.38 25.74
N GLN A 144 5.24 -3.85 26.95
CA GLN A 144 6.43 -3.35 27.67
C GLN A 144 7.26 -2.31 26.89
N GLY A 145 6.71 -1.70 25.84
CA GLY A 145 7.29 -0.53 25.19
C GLY A 145 6.90 0.77 25.89
N ARG A 146 7.45 1.89 25.41
CA ARG A 146 7.02 3.24 25.81
C ARG A 146 6.25 3.88 24.66
N ILE A 147 4.95 3.62 24.63
CA ILE A 147 4.08 4.02 23.51
C ILE A 147 3.89 5.53 23.51
N VAL A 148 4.32 6.18 22.43
CA VAL A 148 4.03 7.59 22.15
C VAL A 148 2.78 7.67 21.27
N PHE A 149 1.72 8.31 21.77
CA PHE A 149 0.46 8.52 21.05
C PHE A 149 0.56 9.64 20.00
N HIS A 150 1.40 9.38 19.00
CA HIS A 150 1.48 10.13 17.77
C HIS A 150 0.39 9.68 16.78
N SER A 151 -0.04 10.54 15.86
CA SER A 151 -1.04 10.23 14.83
C SER A 151 -0.74 8.93 14.08
N ALA A 152 0.52 8.69 13.68
CA ALA A 152 0.92 7.45 13.01
C ALA A 152 0.66 6.20 13.87
N MET A 153 0.92 6.26 15.18
CA MET A 153 0.66 5.17 16.11
C MET A 153 -0.84 4.96 16.35
N MET A 154 -1.64 6.04 16.34
CA MET A 154 -3.09 5.96 16.42
C MET A 154 -3.67 5.20 15.21
N TRP A 155 -3.20 5.50 13.99
CA TRP A 155 -3.55 4.75 12.79
C TRP A 155 -3.19 3.26 12.91
N THR A 156 -2.01 2.92 13.45
CA THR A 156 -1.59 1.53 13.70
C THR A 156 -2.52 0.79 14.67
N ILE A 157 -2.92 1.43 15.76
CA ILE A 157 -3.84 0.84 16.74
C ILE A 157 -5.24 0.68 16.12
N GLY A 158 -5.72 1.70 15.41
CA GLY A 158 -6.98 1.65 14.67
C GLY A 158 -6.99 0.52 13.64
N PHE A 159 -5.88 0.34 12.91
CA PHE A 159 -5.67 -0.77 12.01
C PHE A 159 -5.82 -2.12 12.72
N ILE A 160 -5.10 -2.35 13.82
CA ILE A 160 -5.15 -3.63 14.54
C ILE A 160 -6.60 -3.97 14.93
N VAL A 161 -7.35 -3.00 15.46
CA VAL A 161 -8.74 -3.20 15.88
C VAL A 161 -9.65 -3.47 14.67
N THR A 162 -9.66 -2.58 13.69
CA THR A 162 -10.55 -2.66 12.54
C THR A 162 -10.25 -3.91 11.71
N PHE A 163 -8.98 -4.10 11.35
CA PHE A 163 -8.56 -5.23 10.52
C PHE A 163 -8.78 -6.58 11.18
N SER A 164 -8.73 -6.67 12.53
CA SER A 164 -9.09 -7.91 13.24
C SER A 164 -10.56 -8.28 13.02
N VAL A 165 -11.47 -7.30 13.07
CA VAL A 165 -12.90 -7.53 12.78
C VAL A 165 -13.09 -7.91 11.31
N GLY A 166 -12.46 -7.18 10.39
CA GLY A 166 -12.50 -7.50 8.96
C GLY A 166 -11.95 -8.89 8.64
N GLY A 167 -10.81 -9.27 9.21
CA GLY A 167 -10.22 -10.59 9.03
C GLY A 167 -11.14 -11.71 9.53
N MET A 168 -11.79 -11.51 10.68
CA MET A 168 -12.73 -12.48 11.25
C MET A 168 -13.94 -12.73 10.34
N THR A 169 -14.50 -11.67 9.74
CA THR A 169 -15.60 -11.81 8.78
C THR A 169 -15.16 -12.44 7.45
N GLY A 170 -13.89 -12.25 7.06
CA GLY A 170 -13.31 -12.91 5.90
C GLY A 170 -13.14 -14.41 6.08
N VAL A 171 -12.70 -14.84 7.27
CA VAL A 171 -12.61 -16.27 7.62
C VAL A 171 -14.01 -16.91 7.61
N LEU A 172 -15.05 -16.20 8.03
CA LEU A 172 -16.42 -16.68 7.91
C LEU A 172 -16.85 -16.87 6.43
N LEU A 173 -16.52 -15.91 5.56
CA LEU A 173 -16.79 -16.01 4.12
C LEU A 173 -15.94 -17.08 3.41
N ALA A 174 -14.83 -17.50 4.00
CA ALA A 174 -14.03 -18.62 3.48
C ALA A 174 -14.73 -19.99 3.65
N VAL A 175 -15.79 -20.08 4.46
CA VAL A 175 -16.60 -21.28 4.63
C VAL A 175 -17.65 -21.34 3.52
N PRO A 176 -17.57 -22.28 2.55
CA PRO A 176 -18.45 -22.26 1.38
C PRO A 176 -19.95 -22.29 1.73
N GLY A 177 -20.32 -23.05 2.77
CA GLY A 177 -21.71 -23.12 3.23
C GLY A 177 -22.26 -21.79 3.75
N ALA A 178 -21.41 -20.95 4.35
CA ALA A 178 -21.78 -19.59 4.75
C ALA A 178 -21.76 -18.64 3.55
N ASP A 179 -20.77 -18.77 2.65
CA ASP A 179 -20.71 -17.96 1.43
C ASP A 179 -21.97 -18.17 0.57
N PHE A 180 -22.54 -19.37 0.48
CA PHE A 180 -23.77 -19.59 -0.29
C PHE A 180 -24.93 -18.65 0.05
N VAL A 181 -25.01 -18.16 1.29
CA VAL A 181 -26.05 -17.20 1.72
C VAL A 181 -25.54 -15.76 1.82
N LEU A 182 -24.23 -15.56 1.99
CA LEU A 182 -23.62 -14.22 2.12
C LEU A 182 -23.04 -13.67 0.82
N HIS A 183 -22.87 -14.52 -0.20
CA HIS A 183 -22.26 -14.17 -1.48
C HIS A 183 -23.02 -13.03 -2.16
N ASN A 184 -22.29 -11.99 -2.59
CA ASN A 184 -22.84 -10.77 -3.19
C ASN A 184 -23.88 -10.01 -2.34
N SER A 185 -24.08 -10.35 -1.07
CA SER A 185 -24.81 -9.52 -0.11
C SER A 185 -23.98 -8.31 0.32
N LEU A 186 -24.59 -7.39 1.06
CA LEU A 186 -23.85 -6.28 1.68
C LEU A 186 -22.83 -6.74 2.74
N PHE A 187 -22.90 -7.99 3.23
CA PHE A 187 -21.89 -8.56 4.12
C PHE A 187 -20.52 -8.64 3.45
N LEU A 188 -20.48 -9.03 2.18
CA LEU A 188 -19.25 -9.07 1.38
C LEU A 188 -18.64 -7.67 1.22
N ILE A 189 -19.48 -6.67 0.94
CA ILE A 189 -19.06 -5.27 0.82
C ILE A 189 -18.51 -4.78 2.16
N ALA A 190 -19.20 -5.03 3.26
CA ALA A 190 -18.79 -4.65 4.60
C ALA A 190 -17.44 -5.26 4.96
N HIS A 191 -17.25 -6.56 4.71
CA HIS A 191 -16.00 -7.27 4.93
C HIS A 191 -14.84 -6.65 4.16
N PHE A 192 -14.95 -6.52 2.84
CA PHE A 192 -13.87 -6.02 2.00
C PHE A 192 -13.52 -4.56 2.32
N HIS A 193 -14.51 -3.70 2.55
CA HIS A 193 -14.25 -2.31 2.96
C HIS A 193 -13.58 -2.24 4.32
N ASN A 194 -13.87 -3.16 5.22
CA ASN A 194 -13.22 -3.23 6.53
C ASN A 194 -11.72 -3.51 6.41
N VAL A 195 -11.33 -4.51 5.60
CA VAL A 195 -9.91 -4.84 5.41
C VAL A 195 -9.17 -3.83 4.54
N ILE A 196 -9.81 -3.21 3.54
CA ILE A 196 -9.17 -2.19 2.69
C ILE A 196 -9.06 -0.84 3.40
N ILE A 197 -10.12 -0.34 4.01
CA ILE A 197 -10.06 0.96 4.70
C ILE A 197 -9.21 0.82 5.97
N GLY A 198 -9.53 -0.16 6.81
CA GLY A 198 -8.82 -0.39 8.07
C GLY A 198 -7.38 -0.86 7.90
N GLY A 199 -7.09 -1.63 6.85
CA GLY A 199 -5.75 -2.11 6.52
C GLY A 199 -4.95 -1.15 5.64
N VAL A 200 -5.42 -0.98 4.39
CA VAL A 200 -4.68 -0.25 3.35
C VAL A 200 -4.73 1.26 3.55
N VAL A 201 -5.93 1.84 3.60
CA VAL A 201 -6.07 3.32 3.67
C VAL A 201 -5.46 3.86 4.96
N PHE A 202 -5.73 3.23 6.10
CA PHE A 202 -5.12 3.61 7.38
C PHE A 202 -3.59 3.48 7.35
N GLY A 203 -3.07 2.43 6.73
CA GLY A 203 -1.63 2.23 6.55
C GLY A 203 -1.00 3.29 5.65
N CYS A 204 -1.68 3.71 4.59
CA CYS A 204 -1.24 4.81 3.73
C CYS A 204 -1.19 6.14 4.50
N PHE A 205 -2.20 6.47 5.31
CA PHE A 205 -2.18 7.68 6.15
C PHE A 205 -1.13 7.61 7.26
N ALA A 206 -0.92 6.42 7.84
CA ALA A 206 0.14 6.19 8.81
C ALA A 206 1.53 6.43 8.18
N GLY A 207 1.77 5.84 7.00
CA GLY A 207 3.02 6.00 6.25
C GLY A 207 3.24 7.44 5.79
N MET A 208 2.21 8.10 5.27
CA MET A 208 2.26 9.53 4.91
C MET A 208 2.67 10.36 6.11
N THR A 209 2.01 10.19 7.27
CA THR A 209 2.33 10.94 8.48
C THR A 209 3.75 10.66 8.98
N TYR A 210 4.19 9.41 8.90
CA TYR A 210 5.49 8.97 9.38
C TYR A 210 6.64 9.49 8.52
N TRP A 211 6.56 9.36 7.19
CA TRP A 211 7.65 9.76 6.28
C TRP A 211 7.51 11.16 5.68
N TRP A 212 6.46 11.93 6.00
CA TRP A 212 6.31 13.31 5.50
C TRP A 212 7.53 14.21 5.75
N PRO A 213 8.15 14.24 6.96
CA PRO A 213 9.34 15.06 7.17
C PRO A 213 10.53 14.62 6.33
N LYS A 214 10.65 13.31 6.05
CA LYS A 214 11.72 12.80 5.20
C LYS A 214 11.58 13.28 3.76
N ALA A 215 10.34 13.40 3.27
CA ALA A 215 10.09 13.88 1.91
C ALA A 215 10.18 15.41 1.77
N PHE A 216 9.74 16.18 2.78
CA PHE A 216 9.55 17.63 2.65
C PHE A 216 10.31 18.50 3.65
N GLY A 217 11.00 17.91 4.63
CA GLY A 217 11.80 18.64 5.62
C GLY A 217 11.02 19.28 6.78
N PHE A 218 9.72 19.01 6.94
CA PHE A 218 8.90 19.53 8.06
C PHE A 218 7.86 18.52 8.52
N LYS A 219 7.32 18.67 9.72
CA LYS A 219 6.32 17.76 10.31
C LYS A 219 4.89 18.20 9.98
N LEU A 220 3.98 17.25 9.82
CA LEU A 220 2.56 17.55 9.71
C LEU A 220 1.97 18.03 11.04
N ASN A 221 0.93 18.87 10.97
CA ASN A 221 0.19 19.35 12.12
C ASN A 221 -0.53 18.21 12.84
N GLU A 222 -0.17 17.98 14.10
CA GLU A 222 -0.65 16.83 14.86
C GLU A 222 -2.13 16.95 15.24
N THR A 223 -2.62 18.15 15.54
CA THR A 223 -4.01 18.38 15.97
C THR A 223 -4.99 17.99 14.87
N TRP A 224 -4.74 18.39 13.63
CA TRP A 224 -5.59 18.04 12.50
C TRP A 224 -5.45 16.57 12.09
N GLY A 225 -4.26 15.98 12.24
CA GLY A 225 -4.05 14.53 12.03
C GLY A 225 -4.88 13.68 12.99
N LYS A 226 -4.91 14.04 14.28
CA LYS A 226 -5.73 13.36 15.29
C LYS A 226 -7.23 13.51 15.03
N ARG A 227 -7.68 14.69 14.59
CA ARG A 227 -9.08 14.91 14.19
C ARG A 227 -9.45 14.04 12.99
N ALA A 228 -8.61 14.01 11.96
CA ALA A 228 -8.81 13.17 10.79
C ALA A 228 -8.94 11.70 11.20
N PHE A 229 -8.02 11.18 12.03
CA PHE A 229 -8.08 9.83 12.56
C PHE A 229 -9.43 9.51 13.23
N TRP A 230 -9.91 10.35 14.15
CA TRP A 230 -11.15 10.09 14.87
C TRP A 230 -12.38 10.10 13.96
N PHE A 231 -12.46 11.04 13.03
CA PHE A 231 -13.55 11.07 12.06
C PHE A 231 -13.52 9.86 11.12
N TRP A 232 -12.34 9.44 10.69
CA TRP A 232 -12.17 8.26 9.86
C TRP A 232 -12.59 6.98 10.58
N ILE A 233 -12.07 6.73 11.78
CA ILE A 233 -12.37 5.47 12.49
C ILE A 233 -13.84 5.40 12.91
N ILE A 234 -14.38 6.47 13.51
CA ILE A 234 -15.79 6.50 13.93
C ILE A 234 -16.71 6.45 12.71
N GLY A 235 -16.43 7.27 11.70
CA GLY A 235 -17.20 7.30 10.45
C GLY A 235 -17.19 5.95 9.75
N PHE A 236 -16.05 5.27 9.71
CA PHE A 236 -15.92 3.91 9.16
C PHE A 236 -16.83 2.92 9.88
N PHE A 237 -16.79 2.85 11.22
CA PHE A 237 -17.65 1.92 11.97
C PHE A 237 -19.13 2.23 11.76
N VAL A 238 -19.53 3.50 11.82
CA VAL A 238 -20.93 3.92 11.59
C VAL A 238 -21.38 3.65 10.15
N ALA A 239 -20.49 3.78 9.17
CA ALA A 239 -20.81 3.55 7.76
C ALA A 239 -20.96 2.06 7.42
N PHE A 240 -20.03 1.22 7.87
CA PHE A 240 -19.89 -0.14 7.35
C PHE A 240 -20.42 -1.24 8.29
N MET A 241 -20.52 -1.00 9.61
CA MET A 241 -21.13 -1.99 10.51
C MET A 241 -22.62 -2.26 10.21
N PRO A 242 -23.45 -1.25 9.87
CA PRO A 242 -24.83 -1.51 9.45
C PRO A 242 -24.94 -2.42 8.22
N LEU A 243 -23.93 -2.41 7.35
CA LEU A 243 -23.93 -3.21 6.13
C LEU A 243 -23.75 -4.72 6.42
N TYR A 244 -23.08 -5.09 7.51
CA TYR A 244 -23.06 -6.49 7.96
C TYR A 244 -24.47 -6.96 8.33
N VAL A 245 -25.24 -6.13 9.05
CA VAL A 245 -26.63 -6.44 9.43
C VAL A 245 -27.51 -6.50 8.18
N LEU A 246 -27.42 -5.52 7.29
CA LEU A 246 -28.17 -5.52 6.04
C LEU A 246 -27.86 -6.73 5.15
N GLY A 247 -26.60 -7.17 5.12
CA GLY A 247 -26.20 -8.40 4.43
C GLY A 247 -26.89 -9.64 4.99
N PHE A 248 -26.97 -9.76 6.31
CA PHE A 248 -27.73 -10.84 6.97
C PHE A 248 -29.24 -10.75 6.73
N MET A 249 -29.79 -9.54 6.59
CA MET A 249 -31.21 -9.33 6.25
C MET A 249 -31.53 -9.60 4.77
N GLY A 250 -30.52 -9.92 3.94
CA GLY A 250 -30.69 -10.28 2.53
C GLY A 250 -30.55 -9.13 1.54
N MET A 251 -30.12 -7.93 1.97
CA MET A 251 -29.85 -6.85 1.02
C MET A 251 -28.62 -7.19 0.15
N THR A 252 -28.82 -7.19 -1.16
CA THR A 252 -27.77 -7.52 -2.14
C THR A 252 -27.07 -6.28 -2.68
N ARG A 253 -25.89 -6.48 -3.25
CA ARG A 253 -25.10 -5.40 -3.84
C ARG A 253 -25.75 -4.81 -5.09
N ARG A 254 -25.46 -3.53 -5.36
CA ARG A 254 -25.76 -2.83 -6.64
C ARG A 254 -27.25 -2.66 -6.96
N LEU A 255 -28.12 -2.68 -5.96
CA LEU A 255 -29.50 -2.23 -6.10
C LEU A 255 -29.56 -0.70 -6.12
N SER A 256 -30.35 -0.12 -7.01
CA SER A 256 -30.46 1.35 -7.17
C SER A 256 -31.88 1.87 -7.18
N GLN A 257 -32.89 1.01 -7.38
CA GLN A 257 -34.29 1.40 -7.51
C GLN A 257 -35.15 0.50 -6.63
N GLN A 258 -36.29 1.03 -6.16
CA GLN A 258 -37.32 0.29 -5.42
C GLN A 258 -36.74 -0.57 -4.28
N ILE A 259 -35.79 -0.03 -3.54
CA ILE A 259 -35.15 -0.70 -2.41
C ILE A 259 -36.22 -0.92 -1.32
N ASP A 260 -36.24 -2.12 -0.75
CA ASP A 260 -37.17 -2.48 0.31
C ASP A 260 -37.08 -1.48 1.49
N PRO A 261 -38.20 -0.84 1.89
CA PRO A 261 -38.22 0.11 2.99
C PRO A 261 -37.69 -0.43 4.32
N GLN A 262 -37.70 -1.75 4.54
CA GLN A 262 -37.15 -2.35 5.76
C GLN A 262 -35.64 -2.09 5.94
N PHE A 263 -34.91 -1.83 4.86
CA PHE A 263 -33.47 -1.52 4.88
C PHE A 263 -33.18 -0.04 5.16
N HIS A 264 -34.19 0.83 5.10
CA HIS A 264 -34.01 2.28 5.10
C HIS A 264 -33.23 2.80 6.30
N THR A 265 -33.57 2.36 7.52
CA THR A 265 -32.93 2.84 8.76
C THR A 265 -31.42 2.59 8.75
N MET A 266 -30.99 1.37 8.42
CA MET A 266 -29.56 1.02 8.40
C MET A 266 -28.81 1.74 7.27
N LEU A 267 -29.46 1.97 6.12
CA LEU A 267 -28.88 2.76 5.03
C LEU A 267 -28.70 4.24 5.41
N MET A 268 -29.66 4.82 6.14
CA MET A 268 -29.55 6.19 6.64
C MET A 268 -28.43 6.34 7.67
N VAL A 269 -28.25 5.36 8.56
CA VAL A 269 -27.11 5.32 9.48
C VAL A 269 -25.79 5.20 8.71
N ALA A 270 -25.73 4.33 7.70
CA ALA A 270 -24.55 4.17 6.87
C ALA A 270 -24.17 5.50 6.16
N ALA A 271 -25.17 6.24 5.67
CA ALA A 271 -24.97 7.55 5.06
C ALA A 271 -24.43 8.60 6.06
N ALA A 272 -24.91 8.59 7.30
CA ALA A 272 -24.35 9.45 8.35
C ALA A 272 -22.88 9.13 8.65
N GLY A 273 -22.51 7.84 8.65
CA GLY A 273 -21.11 7.41 8.75
C GLY A 273 -20.26 7.93 7.58
N ALA A 274 -20.78 7.87 6.36
CA ALA A 274 -20.10 8.43 5.19
C ALA A 274 -19.87 9.95 5.29
N ALA A 275 -20.82 10.69 5.86
CA ALA A 275 -20.65 12.13 6.13
C ALA A 275 -19.52 12.40 7.15
N LEU A 276 -19.37 11.56 8.18
CA LEU A 276 -18.25 11.64 9.12
C LEU A 276 -16.91 11.36 8.42
N ILE A 277 -16.85 10.39 7.51
CA ILE A 277 -15.64 10.12 6.70
C ILE A 277 -15.30 11.34 5.85
N ALA A 278 -16.29 12.02 5.25
CA ALA A 278 -16.06 13.25 4.49
C ALA A 278 -15.44 14.36 5.36
N LEU A 279 -15.86 14.50 6.63
CA LEU A 279 -15.21 15.39 7.59
C LEU A 279 -13.77 14.95 7.91
N GLY A 280 -13.50 13.65 7.96
CA GLY A 280 -12.15 13.09 8.12
C GLY A 280 -11.23 13.44 6.95
N ILE A 281 -11.72 13.31 5.71
CA ILE A 281 -11.02 13.74 4.49
C ILE A 281 -10.76 15.26 4.54
N LEU A 282 -11.77 16.06 4.89
CA LEU A 282 -11.60 17.51 5.03
C LEU A 282 -10.54 17.86 6.07
N CYS A 283 -10.53 17.18 7.23
CA CYS A 283 -9.48 17.36 8.24
C CYS A 283 -8.09 17.01 7.70
N GLN A 284 -7.95 15.98 6.87
CA GLN A 284 -6.69 15.60 6.25
C GLN A 284 -6.19 16.68 5.27
N LEU A 285 -7.09 17.25 4.46
CA LEU A 285 -6.76 18.35 3.56
C LEU A 285 -6.36 19.62 4.33
N ILE A 286 -7.09 19.96 5.39
CA ILE A 286 -6.74 21.07 6.28
C ILE A 286 -5.39 20.82 6.94
N GLN A 287 -5.11 19.59 7.40
CA GLN A 287 -3.83 19.20 7.98
C GLN A 287 -2.68 19.52 7.01
N ILE A 288 -2.77 19.07 5.76
CA ILE A 288 -1.75 19.32 4.73
C ILE A 288 -1.60 20.83 4.50
N PHE A 289 -2.71 21.55 4.31
CA PHE A 289 -2.71 22.98 4.06
C PHE A 289 -2.01 23.78 5.18
N VAL A 290 -2.40 23.57 6.45
CA VAL A 290 -1.79 24.31 7.57
C VAL A 290 -0.33 23.92 7.78
N SER A 291 0.05 22.68 7.48
CA SER A 291 1.44 22.21 7.62
C SER A 291 2.34 22.85 6.57
N ILE A 292 1.86 23.00 5.34
CA ILE A 292 2.60 23.69 4.26
C ILE A 292 2.71 25.19 4.57
N ARG A 293 1.62 25.81 5.04
CA ARG A 293 1.61 27.23 5.42
C ARG A 293 2.63 27.54 6.51
N ASP A 294 2.72 26.67 7.52
CA ASP A 294 3.57 26.88 8.70
C ASP A 294 4.89 26.07 8.62
N ARG A 295 5.32 25.66 7.41
CA ARG A 295 6.45 24.75 7.20
C ARG A 295 7.77 25.24 7.80
N ASP A 296 7.98 26.55 7.82
CA ASP A 296 9.22 27.15 8.29
C ASP A 296 9.39 27.06 9.82
N GLN A 297 8.30 26.84 10.55
CA GLN A 297 8.31 26.69 12.01
C GLN A 297 8.45 25.23 12.45
N ASN A 298 8.08 24.28 11.58
CA ASN A 298 7.94 22.86 11.93
C ASN A 298 9.01 21.98 11.27
N ARG A 299 10.18 22.54 10.96
CA ARG A 299 11.25 21.85 10.23
C ARG A 299 11.84 20.70 11.02
N ASP A 300 12.25 19.67 10.30
CA ASP A 300 13.10 18.60 10.79
C ASP A 300 14.56 18.92 10.41
N LEU A 301 15.33 19.41 11.38
CA LEU A 301 16.71 19.85 11.16
C LEU A 301 17.74 18.74 11.32
N THR A 302 17.34 17.60 11.90
CA THR A 302 18.27 16.50 12.23
C THR A 302 18.21 15.35 11.25
N GLY A 303 17.15 15.23 10.45
CA GLY A 303 16.93 14.04 9.64
C GLY A 303 16.26 12.88 10.40
N ASP A 304 16.22 12.94 11.73
CA ASP A 304 15.59 11.98 12.64
C ASP A 304 14.56 12.66 13.57
N PRO A 305 13.34 12.94 13.10
CA PRO A 305 12.33 13.67 13.85
C PRO A 305 11.63 12.84 14.92
N TRP A 306 11.80 11.51 14.88
CA TRP A 306 11.02 10.53 15.64
C TRP A 306 11.86 9.67 16.59
N GLY A 307 13.18 9.68 16.46
CA GLY A 307 14.02 8.63 17.02
C GLY A 307 13.83 7.34 16.23
N GLY A 308 13.97 7.39 14.92
CA GLY A 308 13.87 6.27 14.01
C GLY A 308 14.97 5.23 14.22
N ARG A 309 14.78 4.03 13.68
CA ARG A 309 15.66 2.87 13.89
C ARG A 309 16.48 2.48 12.67
N THR A 310 15.96 2.82 11.49
CA THR A 310 16.41 2.40 10.17
C THR A 310 17.16 3.51 9.46
N LEU A 311 17.86 3.14 8.37
CA LEU A 311 18.84 4.00 7.69
C LEU A 311 18.24 5.27 7.07
N GLU A 312 16.96 5.30 6.71
CA GLU A 312 16.37 6.51 6.13
C GLU A 312 16.40 7.70 7.10
N TRP A 313 16.48 7.44 8.41
CA TRP A 313 16.58 8.47 9.44
C TRP A 313 18.02 8.95 9.70
N SER A 314 19.01 8.32 9.07
CA SER A 314 20.41 8.76 9.12
C SER A 314 20.76 9.81 8.06
N THR A 315 19.89 10.01 7.06
CA THR A 315 20.07 11.06 6.05
C THR A 315 19.42 12.37 6.49
N SER A 316 19.73 13.47 5.81
CA SER A 316 19.03 14.75 5.99
C SER A 316 17.53 14.65 5.65
N SER A 317 16.79 15.71 6.00
CA SER A 317 15.37 15.87 5.69
C SER A 317 15.15 17.22 4.98
N PRO A 318 14.90 17.25 3.65
CA PRO A 318 14.92 16.12 2.72
C PRO A 318 16.33 15.55 2.47
N PRO A 319 16.45 14.29 2.00
CA PRO A 319 17.74 13.69 1.64
C PRO A 319 18.34 14.38 0.40
N PRO A 320 19.67 14.35 0.24
CA PRO A 320 20.30 14.74 -1.03
C PRO A 320 19.89 13.77 -2.14
N PHE A 321 20.01 14.20 -3.39
CA PHE A 321 19.55 13.42 -4.55
C PHE A 321 20.28 12.07 -4.76
N TYR A 322 21.43 11.88 -4.14
CA TYR A 322 22.21 10.63 -4.10
C TYR A 322 21.92 9.75 -2.86
N ASN A 323 21.03 10.18 -1.95
CA ASN A 323 20.74 9.58 -0.64
C ASN A 323 21.93 9.56 0.35
N PHE A 324 22.96 8.77 0.07
CA PHE A 324 24.15 8.60 0.91
C PHE A 324 25.41 8.94 0.12
N ALA A 325 26.24 9.85 0.65
CA ALA A 325 27.52 10.19 0.01
C ALA A 325 28.52 9.02 0.06
N VAL A 326 28.50 8.25 1.15
CA VAL A 326 29.26 7.00 1.30
C VAL A 326 28.28 5.91 1.71
N VAL A 327 28.31 4.78 1.01
CA VAL A 327 27.38 3.67 1.26
C VAL A 327 27.60 3.12 2.69
N PRO A 328 26.55 3.06 3.53
CA PRO A 328 26.71 2.63 4.92
C PRO A 328 27.02 1.13 4.98
N HIS A 329 28.00 0.77 5.81
CA HIS A 329 28.31 -0.63 6.10
C HIS A 329 27.47 -1.13 7.28
N VAL A 330 26.53 -2.05 7.00
CA VAL A 330 25.56 -2.53 8.00
C VAL A 330 26.08 -3.77 8.71
N HIS A 331 26.13 -3.72 10.04
CA HIS A 331 26.54 -4.85 10.88
C HIS A 331 25.38 -5.52 11.64
N GLU A 332 24.30 -4.78 11.86
CA GLU A 332 23.17 -5.19 12.71
C GLU A 332 21.84 -4.85 12.05
N ARG A 333 20.76 -5.47 12.53
CA ARG A 333 19.42 -5.34 11.91
C ARG A 333 18.87 -3.92 11.92
N ASP A 334 18.86 -3.27 13.08
CA ASP A 334 18.41 -1.88 13.24
C ASP A 334 19.64 -0.95 13.13
N ALA A 335 20.17 -0.84 11.90
CA ALA A 335 21.48 -0.25 11.65
C ALA A 335 21.69 1.13 12.29
N PHE A 336 20.76 2.06 12.08
CA PHE A 336 20.88 3.42 12.59
C PHE A 336 20.69 3.50 14.11
N TRP A 337 19.84 2.65 14.69
CA TRP A 337 19.70 2.59 16.15
C TRP A 337 21.01 2.16 16.81
N GLU A 338 21.67 1.13 16.29
CA GLU A 338 22.94 0.66 16.83
C GLU A 338 24.07 1.67 16.65
N MET A 339 24.11 2.37 15.50
CA MET A 339 25.06 3.47 15.30
C MET A 339 24.88 4.58 16.35
N LYS A 340 23.63 4.90 16.74
CA LYS A 340 23.34 5.88 17.79
C LYS A 340 23.79 5.40 19.17
N GLU A 341 23.53 4.14 19.51
CA GLU A 341 23.94 3.57 20.81
C GLU A 341 25.47 3.49 20.96
N LYS A 342 26.20 3.26 19.87
CA LYS A 342 27.67 3.24 19.86
C LYS A 342 28.31 4.63 19.82
N GLY A 343 27.53 5.69 19.60
CA GLY A 343 28.05 7.06 19.43
C GLY A 343 28.68 7.33 18.07
N GLU A 344 28.40 6.49 17.06
CA GLU A 344 29.01 6.50 15.73
C GLU A 344 28.06 7.00 14.62
N ALA A 345 26.86 7.49 15.00
CA ALA A 345 25.78 7.80 14.04
C ALA A 345 26.05 8.97 13.09
N TYR A 346 26.90 9.94 13.46
CA TYR A 346 27.12 11.17 12.69
C TYR A 346 28.61 11.41 12.42
N GLN A 347 29.30 10.35 11.98
CA GLN A 347 30.70 10.43 11.61
C GLN A 347 30.87 10.94 10.18
N GLN A 348 31.65 12.02 10.02
CA GLN A 348 32.08 12.48 8.71
C GLN A 348 33.10 11.49 8.13
N PRO A 349 32.90 11.01 6.89
CA PRO A 349 33.92 10.26 6.17
C PRO A 349 35.20 11.09 6.01
N GLY A 350 36.37 10.43 6.06
CA GLY A 350 37.64 11.12 5.87
C GLY A 350 37.90 11.58 4.42
N GLN A 351 37.20 10.98 3.45
CA GLN A 351 37.30 11.31 2.04
C GLN A 351 35.96 11.03 1.34
N TYR A 352 35.58 11.90 0.40
CA TYR A 352 34.45 11.69 -0.50
C TYR A 352 34.94 11.31 -1.90
N GLU A 353 34.09 10.58 -2.63
CA GLU A 353 34.34 10.12 -3.99
C GLU A 353 33.28 10.71 -4.94
N GLU A 354 33.57 10.71 -6.23
CA GLU A 354 32.57 11.08 -7.24
C GLU A 354 31.45 10.05 -7.28
N ILE A 355 30.20 10.51 -7.40
CA ILE A 355 29.03 9.64 -7.39
C ILE A 355 28.44 9.55 -8.80
N HIS A 356 28.35 8.34 -9.33
CA HIS A 356 27.66 8.07 -10.59
C HIS A 356 26.14 8.17 -10.40
N MET A 357 25.47 8.99 -11.21
CA MET A 357 24.03 9.23 -11.13
C MET A 357 23.37 9.18 -12.51
N PRO A 358 22.13 8.65 -12.62
CA PRO A 358 21.38 8.69 -13.87
C PRO A 358 20.85 10.10 -14.17
N LYS A 359 20.79 10.45 -15.46
CA LYS A 359 20.19 11.71 -15.94
C LYS A 359 18.66 11.61 -16.00
N ASN A 360 18.01 12.76 -15.89
CA ASN A 360 16.57 12.88 -16.16
C ASN A 360 16.28 12.66 -17.65
N SER A 361 15.19 11.97 -17.96
CA SER A 361 14.75 11.72 -19.33
C SER A 361 13.28 12.05 -19.53
N GLY A 362 12.99 12.82 -20.58
CA GLY A 362 11.63 13.10 -21.04
C GLY A 362 11.00 11.96 -21.87
N ALA A 363 11.77 10.92 -22.23
CA ALA A 363 11.28 9.86 -23.11
C ALA A 363 10.06 9.12 -22.51
N GLY A 364 10.05 8.93 -21.20
CA GLY A 364 8.94 8.27 -20.50
C GLY A 364 7.60 9.00 -20.68
N ILE A 365 7.57 10.33 -20.52
CA ILE A 365 6.33 11.12 -20.68
C ILE A 365 5.87 11.15 -22.15
N VAL A 366 6.81 11.17 -23.10
CA VAL A 366 6.50 11.10 -24.54
C VAL A 366 5.87 9.75 -24.90
N ILE A 367 6.47 8.64 -24.46
CA ILE A 367 5.94 7.28 -24.66
C ILE A 367 4.54 7.16 -24.03
N ALA A 368 4.35 7.65 -22.81
CA ALA A 368 3.06 7.64 -22.13
C ALA A 368 2.00 8.49 -22.85
N ALA A 369 2.38 9.63 -23.43
CA ALA A 369 1.48 10.46 -24.22
C ALA A 369 1.01 9.72 -25.49
N PHE A 370 1.92 9.06 -26.21
CA PHE A 370 1.56 8.22 -27.36
C PHE A 370 0.70 7.02 -26.96
N ALA A 371 0.99 6.35 -25.84
CA ALA A 371 0.16 5.27 -25.32
C ALA A 371 -1.25 5.77 -24.94
N THR A 372 -1.37 6.98 -24.41
CA THR A 372 -2.65 7.64 -24.10
C THR A 372 -3.47 7.90 -25.37
N VAL A 373 -2.83 8.47 -26.40
CA VAL A 373 -3.45 8.70 -27.71
C VAL A 373 -3.89 7.37 -28.34
N PHE A 374 -3.03 6.34 -28.29
CA PHE A 374 -3.35 5.00 -28.77
C PHE A 374 -4.58 4.42 -28.04
N GLY A 375 -4.59 4.42 -26.71
CA GLY A 375 -5.69 3.89 -25.91
C GLY A 375 -7.00 4.61 -26.18
N PHE A 376 -6.99 5.95 -26.22
CA PHE A 376 -8.15 6.75 -26.59
C PHE A 376 -8.65 6.40 -28.01
N ALA A 377 -7.75 6.38 -28.99
CA ALA A 377 -8.11 6.11 -30.37
C ALA A 377 -8.69 4.71 -30.57
N MET A 378 -8.14 3.69 -29.90
CA MET A 378 -8.69 2.33 -29.91
C MET A 378 -10.12 2.32 -29.38
N ILE A 379 -10.38 2.91 -28.21
CA ILE A 379 -11.71 2.96 -27.59
C ILE A 379 -12.75 3.62 -28.50
N TRP A 380 -12.37 4.69 -29.20
CA TRP A 380 -13.26 5.45 -30.09
C TRP A 380 -13.22 5.00 -31.56
N HIS A 381 -12.55 3.87 -31.85
CA HIS A 381 -12.43 3.28 -33.20
C HIS A 381 -11.80 4.24 -34.25
N ILE A 382 -10.88 5.11 -33.82
CA ILE A 382 -10.15 6.06 -34.69
C ILE A 382 -8.85 5.40 -35.19
N TRP A 383 -8.96 4.51 -36.19
CA TRP A 383 -7.88 3.58 -36.56
C TRP A 383 -6.56 4.23 -36.97
N TRP A 384 -6.59 5.28 -37.78
CA TRP A 384 -5.37 5.96 -38.22
C TRP A 384 -4.61 6.57 -37.02
N LEU A 385 -5.34 7.10 -36.04
CA LEU A 385 -4.76 7.70 -34.84
C LEU A 385 -4.20 6.62 -33.90
N ALA A 386 -4.85 5.45 -33.83
CA ALA A 386 -4.32 4.30 -33.11
C ALA A 386 -2.99 3.82 -33.72
N ILE A 387 -2.91 3.74 -35.06
CA ILE A 387 -1.65 3.39 -35.75
C ILE A 387 -0.56 4.41 -35.44
N VAL A 388 -0.87 5.71 -35.52
CA VAL A 388 0.09 6.78 -35.19
C VAL A 388 0.52 6.72 -33.72
N GLY A 389 -0.40 6.51 -32.79
CA GLY A 389 -0.09 6.37 -31.36
C GLY A 389 0.81 5.17 -31.08
N PHE A 390 0.50 4.01 -31.66
CA PHE A 390 1.32 2.80 -31.50
C PHE A 390 2.71 2.96 -32.14
N ALA A 391 2.77 3.47 -33.38
CA ALA A 391 4.03 3.71 -34.07
C ALA A 391 4.89 4.73 -33.31
N GLY A 392 4.30 5.84 -32.84
CA GLY A 392 4.99 6.87 -32.06
C GLY A 392 5.57 6.31 -30.76
N MET A 393 4.84 5.44 -30.07
CA MET A 393 5.32 4.74 -28.88
C MET A 393 6.56 3.87 -29.19
N ILE A 394 6.49 3.01 -30.21
CA ILE A 394 7.60 2.12 -30.57
C ILE A 394 8.81 2.90 -31.12
N ILE A 395 8.58 3.89 -31.98
CA ILE A 395 9.65 4.73 -32.53
C ILE A 395 10.35 5.49 -31.40
N SER A 396 9.61 6.08 -30.46
CA SER A 396 10.20 6.79 -29.32
C SER A 396 11.07 5.88 -28.45
N TRP A 397 10.62 4.64 -28.24
CA TRP A 397 11.41 3.64 -27.51
C TRP A 397 12.69 3.25 -28.26
N ILE A 398 12.59 2.96 -29.56
CA ILE A 398 13.75 2.63 -30.40
C ILE A 398 14.74 3.79 -30.38
N VAL A 399 14.30 5.03 -30.64
CA VAL A 399 15.19 6.20 -30.66
C VAL A 399 15.91 6.39 -29.32
N LYS A 400 15.21 6.23 -28.17
CA LYS A 400 15.85 6.37 -26.86
C LYS A 400 16.91 5.30 -26.57
N SER A 401 16.81 4.13 -27.20
CA SER A 401 17.79 3.05 -27.03
C SER A 401 19.16 3.32 -27.68
N PHE A 402 19.25 4.29 -28.59
CA PHE A 402 20.52 4.73 -29.21
C PHE A 402 21.22 5.84 -28.44
N ASP A 403 20.57 6.41 -27.43
CA ASP A 403 21.12 7.52 -26.66
C ASP A 403 21.98 6.98 -25.51
N GLU A 404 23.29 7.18 -25.64
CA GLU A 404 24.32 6.77 -24.68
C GLU A 404 24.55 7.81 -23.57
N ASP A 405 24.06 9.04 -23.71
CA ASP A 405 24.24 10.12 -22.71
C ASP A 405 23.23 10.01 -21.56
N VAL A 406 23.31 8.91 -20.80
CA VAL A 406 22.29 8.50 -19.81
C VAL A 406 22.67 8.80 -18.37
N ASP A 407 23.93 9.11 -18.11
CA ASP A 407 24.49 9.26 -16.77
C ASP A 407 25.47 10.42 -16.67
N TYR A 408 25.83 10.76 -15.44
CA TYR A 408 26.81 11.79 -15.11
C TYR A 408 27.48 11.48 -13.77
N TYR A 409 28.57 12.18 -13.49
CA TYR A 409 29.26 12.11 -12.21
C TYR A 409 29.03 13.40 -11.42
N VAL A 410 28.68 13.24 -10.15
CA VAL A 410 28.59 14.33 -9.18
C VAL A 410 29.98 14.58 -8.63
N PRO A 411 30.56 15.77 -8.80
CA PRO A 411 31.93 16.05 -8.41
C PRO A 411 32.04 16.19 -6.88
N VAL A 412 33.17 15.77 -6.32
CA VAL A 412 33.46 15.81 -4.87
C VAL A 412 33.15 17.16 -4.20
N PRO A 413 33.48 18.33 -4.78
CA PRO A 413 33.19 19.62 -4.17
C PRO A 413 31.69 19.88 -3.94
N GLU A 414 30.81 19.31 -4.77
CA GLU A 414 29.36 19.43 -4.59
C GLU A 414 28.87 18.54 -3.45
N VAL A 415 29.38 17.32 -3.37
CA VAL A 415 29.10 16.36 -2.28
C VAL A 415 29.54 16.95 -0.94
N GLU A 416 30.80 17.42 -0.85
CA GLU A 416 31.35 18.05 0.37
C GLU A 416 30.50 19.23 0.83
N LYS A 417 30.04 20.08 -0.10
CA LYS A 417 29.20 21.24 0.24
C LYS A 417 27.88 20.82 0.88
N LEU A 418 27.20 19.82 0.32
CA LEU A 418 25.90 19.34 0.82
C LEU A 418 26.05 18.62 2.16
N GLU A 419 27.07 17.77 2.29
CA GLU A 419 27.33 17.05 3.53
C GLU A 419 27.74 18.01 4.66
N ASN A 420 28.65 18.97 4.39
CA ASN A 420 29.04 19.97 5.38
C ASN A 420 27.84 20.78 5.87
N GLN A 421 26.92 21.17 4.97
CA GLN A 421 25.68 21.86 5.36
C GLN A 421 24.83 21.00 6.30
N HIS A 422 24.70 19.70 6.04
CA HIS A 422 23.96 18.79 6.92
C HIS A 422 24.63 18.64 8.29
N PHE A 423 25.95 18.41 8.33
CA PHE A 423 26.69 18.29 9.59
C PHE A 423 26.70 19.57 10.42
N ASP A 424 26.67 20.74 9.78
CA ASP A 424 26.49 22.02 10.46
C ASP A 424 25.13 22.09 11.17
N GLU A 425 24.04 21.66 10.51
CA GLU A 425 22.70 21.62 11.10
C GLU A 425 22.61 20.59 12.24
N ILE A 426 23.20 19.41 12.08
CA ILE A 426 23.33 18.38 13.13
C ILE A 426 24.06 18.94 14.36
N THR A 427 25.17 19.64 14.14
CA THR A 427 25.98 20.25 15.20
C THR A 427 25.19 21.34 15.93
N LYS A 428 24.46 22.20 15.20
CA LYS A 428 23.56 23.21 15.78
C LYS A 428 22.41 22.60 16.58
N ALA A 429 21.89 21.45 16.15
CA ALA A 429 20.84 20.73 16.86
C ALA A 429 21.33 20.04 18.15
N GLY A 430 22.64 20.07 18.43
CA GLY A 430 23.22 19.51 19.64
C GLY A 430 23.41 17.99 19.61
N LEU A 431 23.24 17.37 18.45
CA LEU A 431 23.58 15.97 18.21
C LEU A 431 25.10 15.89 17.96
N LYS A 432 25.86 15.56 19.00
CA LYS A 432 27.31 15.34 18.88
C LYS A 432 27.61 13.88 18.61
N ASN A 433 28.76 13.61 17.97
CA ASN A 433 29.45 12.33 18.14
C ASN A 433 29.67 12.13 19.64
N GLY A 434 29.25 10.97 20.16
CA GLY A 434 29.19 10.71 21.59
C GLY A 434 30.54 10.92 22.27
N ASN A 435 30.48 11.40 23.52
CA ASN A 435 31.32 10.84 24.59
C ASN A 435 30.57 9.66 25.19
#